data_AF-U1JEL0-F1
#
_entry.id   AF-U1JEL0-F1
#
_cell.length_a   1.000
_cell.length_b   1.000
_cell.length_c   1.000
_cell.angle_alpha   90.00
_cell.angle_beta   90.00
_cell.angle_gamma   90.00
#
_symmetry.space_group_name_H-M   'P 1'
#
loop_
_entity.id
_entity.type
_entity.pdbx_description
1 polymer ?
#
loop_
_entity_poly.entity_id
_entity_poly.type
_entity_poly.pdbx_seq_one_letter_code
_entity_poly.pdbx_strand_id
1 'polypeptide(L)'
;MQKLIGLITLLGFSSLVNASDNFVVSTKIYNSEHLVSSPTLTVSPKEEALISVDNLYSFALKLTPEGESTVNLSTKLEVGGESISPSLVVELDQEAKISVGNTALSVIVKKL
;
A
#
# COMPACT_ATOMS: atom_id res chain seq x y z
N MET A 1 -61.66 23.80 12.87
CA MET A 1 -60.42 23.06 13.20
C MET A 1 -60.30 21.89 12.24
N GLN A 2 -59.38 21.93 11.27
CA GLN A 2 -59.04 20.77 10.44
C GLN A 2 -57.53 20.64 10.42
N LYS A 3 -57.06 19.57 11.05
CA LYS A 3 -55.65 19.17 11.11
C LYS A 3 -55.35 18.46 9.79
N LEU A 4 -54.60 19.07 8.89
CA LEU A 4 -54.04 18.35 7.75
C LEU A 4 -52.72 17.72 8.18
N ILE A 5 -52.76 16.40 8.34
CA ILE A 5 -51.61 15.55 8.61
C ILE A 5 -50.95 15.23 7.26
N GLY A 6 -49.63 15.41 7.21
CA GLY A 6 -48.75 14.44 6.59
C GLY A 6 -48.23 14.75 5.19
N LEU A 7 -46.92 15.01 5.10
CA LEU A 7 -46.07 14.35 4.12
C LEU A 7 -44.64 14.29 4.67
N ILE A 8 -44.23 13.12 5.17
CA ILE A 8 -42.85 12.84 5.56
C ILE A 8 -42.11 12.44 4.29
N THR A 9 -41.34 13.36 3.72
CA THR A 9 -40.41 13.08 2.63
C THR A 9 -39.22 12.34 3.22
N LEU A 10 -39.22 11.01 3.13
CA LEU A 10 -38.10 10.17 3.55
C LEU A 10 -36.98 10.33 2.51
N LEU A 11 -36.08 11.28 2.74
CA LEU A 11 -34.84 11.43 1.98
C LEU A 11 -34.02 10.15 2.14
N GLY A 12 -33.94 9.35 1.08
CA GLY A 12 -33.10 8.18 1.01
C GLY A 12 -31.63 8.58 1.13
N PHE A 13 -31.05 8.39 2.31
CA PHE A 13 -29.61 8.41 2.48
C PHE A 13 -29.02 7.17 1.79
N SER A 14 -28.69 7.28 0.51
CA SER A 14 -27.79 6.33 -0.13
C SER A 14 -26.40 6.59 0.43
N SER A 15 -26.04 5.92 1.52
CA SER A 15 -24.66 5.89 1.99
C SER A 15 -23.82 5.18 0.93
N LEU A 16 -23.11 5.96 0.12
CA LEU A 16 -22.05 5.45 -0.74
C LEU A 16 -20.92 4.97 0.17
N VAL A 17 -21.01 3.72 0.60
CA VAL A 17 -19.87 2.98 1.16
C VAL A 17 -18.88 2.83 0.01
N ASN A 18 -17.92 3.76 -0.06
CA ASN A 18 -16.73 3.53 -0.85
C ASN A 18 -15.89 2.53 -0.07
N ALA A 19 -15.96 1.26 -0.46
CA ALA A 19 -14.98 0.29 -0.01
C ALA A 19 -13.62 0.81 -0.45
N SER A 20 -12.78 1.23 0.51
CA SER A 20 -11.40 1.57 0.20
C SER A 20 -10.72 0.31 -0.28
N ASP A 21 -10.33 0.29 -1.55
CA ASP A 21 -9.59 -0.81 -2.16
C ASP A 21 -8.29 -1.03 -1.39
N ASN A 22 -8.24 -2.05 -0.53
CA ASN A 22 -7.01 -2.38 0.18
C ASN A 22 -6.10 -3.23 -0.70
N PHE A 23 -4.80 -3.16 -0.46
CA PHE A 23 -3.81 -3.91 -1.21
C PHE A 23 -2.99 -4.79 -0.29
N VAL A 24 -2.67 -6.00 -0.74
CA VAL A 24 -1.61 -6.83 -0.13
C VAL A 24 -0.32 -6.57 -0.89
N VAL A 25 0.70 -6.13 -0.16
CA VAL A 25 2.04 -5.90 -0.69
C VAL A 25 2.97 -6.93 -0.07
N SER A 26 3.38 -7.90 -0.87
CA SER A 26 4.38 -8.89 -0.49
C SER A 26 5.75 -8.43 -0.95
N THR A 27 6.72 -8.37 -0.04
CA THR A 27 8.06 -7.89 -0.37
C THR A 27 9.14 -8.91 -0.04
N LYS A 28 10.30 -8.75 -0.68
CA LYS A 28 11.55 -9.38 -0.29
C LYS A 28 12.63 -8.31 -0.24
N ILE A 29 13.29 -8.20 0.90
CA ILE A 29 14.33 -7.22 1.18
C ILE A 29 15.66 -7.94 1.15
N TYR A 30 16.60 -7.43 0.37
CA TYR A 30 17.93 -7.99 0.22
C TYR A 30 19.00 -6.96 0.58
N ASN A 31 20.09 -7.42 1.19
CA ASN A 31 21.32 -6.66 1.37
C ASN A 31 22.49 -7.52 0.89
N SER A 32 23.29 -6.99 -0.03
CA SER A 32 24.44 -7.68 -0.63
C SER A 32 24.05 -9.06 -1.18
N GLU A 33 22.94 -9.11 -1.93
CA GLU A 33 22.33 -10.32 -2.51
C GLU A 33 21.76 -11.34 -1.50
N HIS A 34 21.93 -11.13 -0.19
CA HIS A 34 21.35 -11.96 0.85
C HIS A 34 19.93 -11.51 1.21
N LEU A 35 19.00 -12.46 1.27
CA LEU A 35 17.63 -12.19 1.74
C LEU A 35 17.66 -11.86 3.23
N VAL A 36 17.23 -10.65 3.58
CA VAL A 36 17.13 -10.17 4.95
C VAL A 36 15.75 -10.48 5.54
N SER A 37 14.68 -10.20 4.79
CA SER A 37 13.30 -10.39 5.24
C SER A 37 12.32 -10.49 4.07
N SER A 38 11.13 -11.02 4.33
CA SER A 38 10.03 -11.10 3.34
C SER A 38 8.66 -10.74 3.95
N PRO A 39 8.46 -9.50 4.40
CA PRO A 39 7.21 -9.11 5.03
C PRO A 39 6.06 -9.02 4.01
N THR A 40 4.85 -9.20 4.51
CA THR A 40 3.62 -8.93 3.75
C THR A 40 2.78 -7.95 4.54
N LEU A 41 2.35 -6.88 3.87
CA LEU A 41 1.63 -5.77 4.48
C LEU A 41 0.28 -5.59 3.78
N THR A 42 -0.76 -5.32 4.56
CA THR A 42 -2.02 -4.80 4.03
C THR A 42 -1.96 -3.27 4.08
N VAL A 43 -2.24 -2.63 2.95
CA VAL A 43 -2.01 -1.20 2.74
C VAL A 43 -3.28 -0.59 2.17
N SER A 44 -3.83 0.39 2.89
CA SER A 44 -4.90 1.23 2.34
C SER A 44 -4.30 2.25 1.36
N PRO A 45 -5.02 2.63 0.29
CA PRO A 45 -4.56 3.67 -0.64
C PRO A 45 -4.28 4.97 0.10
N LYS A 46 -3.18 5.64 -0.25
CA LYS A 46 -2.77 6.95 0.28
C LYS A 46 -2.38 6.96 1.77
N GLU A 47 -2.53 5.85 2.48
CA GLU A 47 -1.99 5.66 3.82
C GLU A 47 -0.56 5.09 3.74
N GLU A 48 0.24 5.39 4.76
CA GLU A 48 1.59 4.83 4.89
C GLU A 48 1.50 3.57 5.76
N ALA A 49 2.04 2.46 5.25
CA ALA A 49 2.26 1.26 6.03
C ALA A 49 3.74 1.20 6.44
N LEU A 50 4.01 0.94 7.71
CA LEU A 50 5.35 0.88 8.28
C LEU A 50 5.55 -0.41 9.06
N ILE A 51 6.70 -1.02 8.85
CA ILE A 51 7.23 -2.12 9.66
C ILE A 51 8.67 -1.79 10.04
N SER A 52 9.03 -2.03 11.30
CA SER A 52 10.39 -1.90 11.78
C SER A 52 10.72 -3.13 12.60
N VAL A 53 11.89 -3.71 12.36
CA VAL A 53 12.40 -4.87 13.10
C VAL A 53 13.74 -4.46 13.70
N ASP A 54 13.69 -3.92 14.92
CA ASP A 54 14.83 -3.44 15.71
C ASP A 54 16.03 -2.96 14.86
N ASN A 55 17.19 -3.60 15.00
CA ASN A 55 18.43 -3.22 14.31
C ASN A 55 18.59 -3.91 12.95
N LEU A 56 17.55 -4.59 12.43
CA LEU A 56 17.64 -5.32 11.16
C LEU A 56 17.23 -4.45 9.99
N TYR A 57 16.02 -3.88 10.03
CA TYR A 57 15.55 -2.98 8.98
C TYR A 57 14.34 -2.14 9.42
N SER A 58 14.16 -1.00 8.76
CA SER A 58 12.89 -0.25 8.75
C SER A 58 12.38 -0.16 7.32
N PHE A 59 11.09 -0.39 7.12
CA PHE A 59 10.46 -0.36 5.82
C PHE A 59 9.11 0.34 5.90
N ALA A 60 9.00 1.46 5.20
CA ALA A 60 7.76 2.19 5.00
C ALA A 60 7.39 2.17 3.51
N LEU A 61 6.10 2.12 3.23
CA LEU A 61 5.60 2.21 1.88
C LEU A 61 4.27 2.96 1.83
N LYS A 62 4.08 3.68 0.74
CA LYS A 62 2.83 4.32 0.37
C LYS A 62 2.45 3.90 -1.04
N LEU A 63 1.18 3.55 -1.19
CA LEU A 63 0.62 3.09 -2.46
C LEU A 63 -0.46 4.05 -2.94
N THR A 64 -0.39 4.43 -4.22
CA THR A 64 -1.43 5.21 -4.89
C THR A 64 -1.84 4.49 -6.18
N PRO A 65 -3.11 4.10 -6.33
CA PRO A 65 -3.59 3.52 -7.59
C PRO A 65 -3.39 4.50 -8.76
N GLU A 66 -2.87 3.98 -9.88
CA GLU A 66 -2.60 4.74 -11.10
C GLU A 66 -3.25 3.99 -12.27
N GLY A 67 -4.59 4.00 -12.33
CA GLY A 67 -5.38 3.21 -13.29
C GLY A 67 -5.93 1.90 -12.70
N GLU A 68 -6.39 1.01 -13.58
CA GLU A 68 -7.08 -0.24 -13.19
C GLU A 68 -6.12 -1.35 -12.77
N SER A 69 -4.91 -1.40 -13.35
CA SER A 69 -3.97 -2.53 -13.21
C SER A 69 -2.59 -2.13 -12.69
N THR A 70 -2.40 -0.86 -12.32
CA THR A 70 -1.11 -0.31 -11.92
C THR A 70 -1.23 0.53 -10.66
N VAL A 71 -0.17 0.50 -9.85
CA VAL A 71 -0.04 1.32 -8.67
C VAL A 71 1.31 2.03 -8.66
N ASN A 72 1.32 3.25 -8.17
CA ASN A 72 2.54 3.95 -7.82
C ASN A 72 2.92 3.58 -6.39
N LEU A 73 4.06 2.91 -6.22
CA LEU A 73 4.59 2.50 -4.93
C LEU A 73 5.80 3.37 -4.60
N SER A 74 5.69 4.17 -3.55
CA SER A 74 6.81 4.91 -2.97
C SER A 74 7.24 4.23 -1.68
N THR A 75 8.54 4.01 -1.51
CA THR A 75 9.06 3.28 -0.35
C THR A 75 10.16 4.07 0.33
N LYS A 76 10.39 3.76 1.60
CA LYS A 76 11.59 4.11 2.35
C LYS A 76 12.08 2.83 3.03
N LEU A 77 13.29 2.41 2.71
CA LEU A 77 13.92 1.21 3.24
C LEU A 77 15.26 1.57 3.87
N GLU A 78 15.44 1.23 5.14
CA GLU A 78 16.72 1.28 5.83
C GLU A 78 17.14 -0.16 6.16
N VAL A 79 18.29 -0.62 5.67
CA VAL A 79 18.79 -1.98 5.90
C VAL A 79 20.32 -2.03 5.84
N GLY A 80 20.96 -2.67 6.80
CA GLY A 80 22.42 -2.79 6.85
C GLY A 80 23.18 -1.46 6.83
N GLY A 81 22.59 -0.40 7.40
CA GLY A 81 23.18 0.94 7.45
C GLY A 81 22.97 1.79 6.19
N GLU A 82 22.38 1.24 5.13
CA GLU A 82 21.97 1.98 3.93
C GLU A 82 20.52 2.44 4.05
N SER A 83 20.20 3.59 3.44
CA SER A 83 18.83 4.09 3.30
C SER A 83 18.53 4.39 1.84
N ILE A 84 17.46 3.80 1.31
CA ILE A 84 16.99 4.01 -0.05
C ILE A 84 15.51 4.41 -0.04
N SER A 85 15.11 5.28 -0.96
CA SER A 85 13.71 5.73 -1.08
C SER A 85 13.20 5.65 -2.53
N PRO A 86 13.12 4.46 -3.14
CA PRO A 86 12.65 4.34 -4.52
C PRO A 86 11.14 4.56 -4.64
N SER A 87 10.75 5.12 -5.79
CA SER A 87 9.38 5.15 -6.28
C SER A 87 9.31 4.37 -7.59
N LEU A 88 8.35 3.47 -7.72
CA LEU A 88 8.17 2.61 -8.89
C LEU A 88 6.69 2.47 -9.25
N VAL A 89 6.40 2.40 -10.55
CA VAL A 89 5.09 1.96 -11.05
C VAL A 89 5.12 0.44 -11.09
N VAL A 90 4.14 -0.20 -10.45
CA VAL A 90 4.03 -1.66 -10.32
C VAL A 90 2.74 -2.11 -10.99
N GLU A 91 2.83 -3.10 -11.87
CA GLU A 91 1.66 -3.81 -12.38
C GLU A 91 1.15 -4.80 -11.33
N LEU A 92 -0.17 -4.84 -11.13
CA LEU A 92 -0.80 -5.78 -10.19
C LEU A 92 -0.47 -7.23 -10.57
N ASP A 93 -0.31 -8.05 -9.53
CA ASP A 93 0.01 -9.49 -9.62
C ASP A 93 1.35 -9.83 -10.29
N GLN A 94 2.18 -8.83 -10.61
CA GLN A 94 3.51 -9.01 -11.20
C GLN A 94 4.63 -8.62 -10.24
N GLU A 95 5.78 -9.28 -10.37
CA GLU A 95 6.95 -9.01 -9.54
C GLU A 95 7.74 -7.83 -10.12
N ALA A 96 7.85 -6.76 -9.34
CA ALA A 96 8.73 -5.63 -9.62
C ALA A 96 9.99 -5.72 -8.75
N LYS A 97 11.16 -5.43 -9.34
CA LYS A 97 12.45 -5.45 -8.65
C LYS A 97 13.19 -4.14 -8.86
N ILE A 98 13.81 -3.66 -7.79
CA ILE A 98 14.72 -2.52 -7.83
C ILE A 98 15.96 -2.82 -6.99
N SER A 99 17.11 -2.36 -7.47
CA SER A 99 18.39 -2.48 -6.77
C SER A 99 19.08 -1.13 -6.78
N VAL A 100 19.53 -0.69 -5.60
CA VAL A 100 20.23 0.57 -5.38
C VAL A 100 21.40 0.30 -4.44
N GLY A 101 22.63 0.41 -4.93
CA GLY A 101 23.81 0.01 -4.18
C GLY A 101 23.78 -1.48 -3.83
N ASN A 102 23.98 -1.81 -2.56
CA ASN A 102 23.94 -3.18 -2.07
C ASN A 102 22.52 -3.63 -1.69
N THR A 103 21.55 -2.72 -1.70
CA THR A 103 20.19 -2.98 -1.28
C THR A 103 19.31 -3.32 -2.49
N ALA A 104 18.50 -4.38 -2.38
CA ALA A 104 17.49 -4.69 -3.38
C ALA A 104 16.13 -4.97 -2.75
N LEU A 105 15.07 -4.60 -3.46
CA LEU A 105 13.68 -4.79 -3.07
C LEU A 105 12.94 -5.51 -4.20
N SER A 106 12.31 -6.63 -3.89
CA SER A 106 11.31 -7.27 -4.75
C SER A 106 9.92 -7.04 -4.17
N VAL A 107 8.93 -6.77 -5.01
CA VAL A 107 7.57 -6.42 -4.61
C VAL A 107 6.57 -7.12 -5.53
N ILE A 108 5.49 -7.64 -4.94
CA ILE A 108 4.28 -8.04 -5.65
C ILE A 108 3.11 -7.36 -4.95
N VAL A 109 2.27 -6.67 -5.73
CA VAL A 109 1.08 -5.99 -5.22
C VAL A 109 -0.16 -6.72 -5.71
N LYS A 110 -1.09 -6.99 -4.80
CA LYS A 110 -2.40 -7.56 -5.09
C LYS A 110 -3.51 -6.70 -4.52
N LYS A 111 -4.61 -6.59 -5.24
CA LYS A 111 -5.84 -5.97 -4.74
C LYS A 111 -6.60 -6.96 -3.85
N LEU A 112 -7.16 -6.50 -2.73
CA LEU A 112 -8.06 -7.29 -1.85
C LEU A 112 -9.51 -7.23 -2.31
#